data_AF-A0A1G0MV84-F1
#
_entry.id   AF-A0A1G0MV84-F1
#
_cell.length_a   1.000
_cell.length_b   1.000
_cell.length_c   1.000
_cell.angle_alpha   90.00
_cell.angle_beta   90.00
_cell.angle_gamma   90.00
#
_symmetry.space_group_name_H-M   'P 1'
#
loop_
_entity.id
_entity.type
_entity.pdbx_description
1 polymer ?
#
loop_
_entity_poly.entity_id
_entity_poly.type
_entity_poly.pdbx_seq_one_letter_code
_entity_poly.pdbx_strand_id
1 'polypeptide(L)' 'MLIAVASKDGKEINQHFGHAERFLIYDVENGDAKLVDERKVERYCSFDPEHPLRGHILKSIAEALSGCRAV' A
#
# COMPACT_ATOMS: atom_id res chain seq x y z
N MET A 1 12.42 -8.84 6.46
CA MET A 1 12.31 -7.61 5.60
C MET A 1 10.84 -7.25 5.40
N LEU A 2 10.44 -6.00 5.63
CA LEU A 2 9.04 -5.58 5.43
C LEU A 2 8.70 -5.32 3.95
N ILE A 3 7.59 -5.90 3.50
CA ILE A 3 7.02 -5.73 2.16
C ILE A 3 5.54 -5.34 2.30
N ALA A 4 5.15 -4.25 1.63
CA ALA A 4 3.77 -3.81 1.56
C ALA A 4 3.07 -4.49 0.38
N VAL A 5 1.82 -4.93 0.56
CA VAL A 5 1.06 -5.63 -0.46
C VAL A 5 -0.31 -4.97 -0.64
N ALA A 6 -0.59 -4.53 -1.86
CA ALA A 6 -1.91 -4.03 -2.24
C ALA A 6 -2.86 -5.21 -2.50
N SER A 7 -3.82 -5.39 -1.61
CA SER A 7 -4.83 -6.44 -1.73
C SER A 7 -6.21 -5.91 -1.35
N LYS A 8 -7.23 -6.29 -2.12
CA LYS A 8 -8.61 -5.91 -1.84
C LYS A 8 -9.22 -6.81 -0.77
N ASP A 9 -8.95 -8.10 -0.84
CA ASP A 9 -9.54 -9.16 0.00
C ASP A 9 -8.57 -9.75 1.04
N GLY A 10 -7.30 -9.37 0.98
CA GLY A 10 -6.23 -9.87 1.84
C GLY A 10 -5.77 -11.29 1.51
N LYS A 11 -6.14 -11.82 0.35
CA LYS A 11 -5.78 -13.16 -0.13
C LYS A 11 -4.92 -13.12 -1.39
N GLU A 12 -5.26 -12.23 -2.32
CA GLU A 12 -4.59 -12.10 -3.60
C GLU A 12 -4.01 -10.69 -3.79
N ILE A 13 -2.94 -10.57 -4.57
CA ILE A 13 -2.39 -9.27 -5.00
C ILE A 13 -3.24 -8.76 -6.18
N ASN A 14 -4.43 -8.27 -5.88
CA ASN A 14 -5.46 -7.94 -6.86
C ASN A 14 -5.88 -6.46 -6.85
N GLN A 15 -5.16 -5.62 -6.10
CA GLN A 15 -5.49 -4.21 -5.95
C GLN A 15 -4.40 -3.33 -6.56
N HIS A 16 -4.80 -2.44 -7.48
CA HIS A 16 -3.90 -1.40 -7.98
C HIS A 16 -3.48 -0.46 -6.84
N PHE A 17 -2.19 -0.12 -6.76
CA PHE A 17 -1.63 0.78 -5.73
C PHE A 17 -2.48 2.04 -5.54
N GLY A 18 -2.79 2.74 -6.63
CA GLY A 18 -3.54 3.99 -6.56
C GLY A 18 -4.99 3.84 -6.09
N HIS A 19 -5.53 2.61 -6.10
CA HIS A 19 -6.88 2.30 -5.60
C HIS A 19 -6.87 1.59 -4.24
N ALA A 20 -5.70 1.30 -3.68
CA ALA A 20 -5.59 0.68 -2.37
C ALA A 20 -6.03 1.65 -1.28
N GLU A 21 -6.82 1.15 -0.33
CA GLU A 21 -7.22 1.86 0.89
C GLU A 21 -6.45 1.33 2.11
N ARG A 22 -5.68 0.26 1.90
CA ARG A 22 -4.79 -0.34 2.88
C ARG A 22 -3.69 -1.14 2.19
N PHE A 23 -2.58 -1.32 2.89
CA PHE A 23 -1.52 -2.23 2.53
C PHE A 23 -1.32 -3.24 3.64
N LEU A 24 -1.26 -4.51 3.26
CA LEU A 24 -0.86 -5.59 4.17
C LEU A 24 0.67 -5.59 4.26
N ILE A 25 1.21 -5.62 5.47
CA ILE A 25 2.65 -5.59 5.69
C ILE A 25 3.10 -6.98 6.10
N TYR A 26 3.94 -7.57 5.25
CA TYR A 26 4.55 -8.86 5.50
C TYR A 26 6.00 -8.69 5.91
N ASP A 27 6.40 -9.39 6.96
CA ASP A 27 7.81 -9.63 7.23
C ASP A 27 8.26 -10.89 6.49
N VAL A 28 9.21 -10.71 5.59
CA VAL A 28 9.73 -11.75 4.70
C VAL A 28 11.18 -12.05 5.08
N GLU A 29 11.44 -13.28 5.51
CA GLU A 29 12.76 -13.77 5.89
C GLU A 29 12.92 -15.24 5.50
N ASN A 30 14.08 -15.62 4.97
CA ASN A 30 14.43 -17.02 4.67
C ASN A 30 13.40 -17.84 3.86
N GLY A 31 12.61 -17.17 3.01
CA GLY A 31 11.57 -17.82 2.18
C GLY A 31 10.20 -17.91 2.86
N ASP A 32 10.09 -17.51 4.13
CA ASP A 32 8.83 -17.37 4.83
C ASP A 32 8.30 -15.94 4.73
N ALA A 33 6.98 -15.80 4.71
CA ALA A 33 6.29 -14.52 4.74
C ALA A 33 5.21 -14.54 5.83
N LYS A 34 5.30 -13.61 6.78
CA LYS A 34 4.34 -13.48 7.88
C LYS A 34 3.66 -12.13 7.84
N LEU A 35 2.33 -12.11 7.89
CA LEU A 35 1.59 -10.86 8.06
C LEU A 35 1.85 -10.31 9.47
N VAL A 36 2.38 -9.09 9.55
CA VAL A 36 2.77 -8.45 10.82
C VAL A 36 2.03 -7.15 11.09
N ASP A 37 1.48 -6.49 10.07
CA ASP A 37 0.78 -5.21 10.22
C ASP A 37 -0.19 -4.96 9.04
N GLU A 38 -1.13 -4.03 9.21
CA GLU A 38 -2.00 -3.51 8.15
C GLU A 38 -2.04 -1.98 8.26
N ARG A 39 -1.65 -1.30 7.17
CA ARG A 39 -1.55 0.16 7.15
C ARG A 39 -2.61 0.74 6.24
N LYS A 40 -3.59 1.42 6.83
CA LYS A 40 -4.66 2.12 6.10
C LYS A 40 -4.14 3.42 5.49
N VAL A 41 -4.60 3.72 4.28
CA VAL A 41 -4.21 4.92 3.54
C VAL A 41 -5.42 5.52 2.83
N GLU A 42 -5.30 6.78 2.44
CA GLU A 42 -6.26 7.39 1.52
C GLU A 42 -5.98 6.94 0.07
N ARG A 43 -7.05 6.70 -0.67
CA ARG A 43 -6.99 6.29 -2.08
C ARG A 43 -6.38 7.41 -2.94
N TYR A 44 -5.24 7.13 -3.58
CA TYR A 44 -4.56 8.11 -4.43
C TYR A 44 -5.36 8.48 -5.68
N CYS A 45 -5.73 7.50 -6.51
CA CYS A 45 -6.42 7.71 -7.77
C CYS A 45 -7.90 8.06 -7.56
N SER A 46 -8.37 9.14 -8.19
CA SER A 46 -9.78 9.49 -8.35
C SER A 46 -10.19 9.37 -9.81
N PHE A 47 -11.48 9.21 -10.08
CA PHE A 47 -12.02 9.24 -11.45
C PHE A 47 -12.25 10.67 -11.97
N ASP A 48 -11.74 11.67 -11.26
CA ASP A 48 -11.92 13.09 -11.59
C ASP A 48 -10.80 13.56 -12.53
N PRO A 49 -11.11 13.87 -13.80
CA PRO A 49 -10.14 14.31 -14.80
C PRO A 49 -9.63 15.74 -14.59
N GLU A 50 -10.30 16.56 -13.77
CA GLU A 50 -9.89 17.94 -13.46
C GLU A 50 -9.15 18.04 -12.11
N HIS A 51 -8.83 16.89 -11.51
CA HIS A 51 -8.34 16.86 -10.14
C HIS A 51 -6.92 17.42 -10.00
N PRO A 52 -6.66 18.32 -9.02
CA PRO A 52 -5.32 18.85 -8.76
C PRO A 52 -4.32 17.73 -8.40
N LEU A 53 -3.03 17.98 -8.67
CA LEU A 53 -1.91 17.10 -8.34
C LEU A 53 -1.99 16.64 -6.87
N ARG A 54 -2.22 15.36 -6.64
CA ARG A 54 -2.41 14.73 -5.32
C ARG A 54 -1.10 14.35 -4.63
N GLY A 55 -0.05 15.16 -4.81
CA GLY A 55 1.28 14.87 -4.28
C GLY A 55 1.32 14.66 -2.76
N HIS A 56 0.45 15.36 -2.02
CA HIS A 56 0.31 15.18 -0.57
C HIS A 56 -0.22 13.79 -0.20
N ILE A 57 -1.16 13.21 -0.94
CA ILE A 57 -1.66 11.84 -0.69
C ILE A 57 -0.56 10.82 -0.98
N LEU A 58 0.16 10.97 -2.11
CA LEU A 58 1.29 10.09 -2.42
C LEU A 58 2.36 10.15 -1.33
N LYS A 59 2.64 11.35 -0.81
CA LYS A 59 3.56 11.54 0.32
C LYS A 59 3.05 10.84 1.58
N SER A 60 1.78 11.01 1.94
CA SER A 60 1.18 10.32 3.09
C SER A 60 1.22 8.81 2.95
N ILE A 61 1.02 8.25 1.75
CA ILE A 61 1.18 6.82 1.49
C ILE A 61 2.64 6.40 1.68
N ALA A 62 3.60 7.16 1.13
CA ALA A 62 5.02 6.86 1.30
C ALA A 62 5.46 6.90 2.78
N GLU A 63 4.97 7.87 3.54
CA GLU A 63 5.18 7.97 4.99
C GLU A 63 4.55 6.78 5.72
N ALA A 64 3.31 6.42 5.37
CA ALA A 64 2.64 5.24 5.92
C ALA A 64 3.39 3.95 5.60
N LEU A 65 4.05 3.83 4.45
CA LEU A 65 4.84 2.66 4.06
C LEU A 65 6.32 2.74 4.49
N SER A 66 6.69 3.73 5.29
CA SER A 66 8.06 3.87 5.78
C SER A 66 8.53 2.60 6.49
N GLY A 67 9.77 2.18 6.19
CA GLY A 67 10.36 0.92 6.65
C GLY A 67 10.06 -0.30 5.76
N CYS A 68 9.09 -0.21 4.84
CA CYS A 68 8.90 -1.23 3.80
C CYS A 68 9.97 -1.07 2.72
N ARG A 69 10.51 -2.20 2.25
CA ARG A 69 11.54 -2.23 1.21
C ARG A 69 10.97 -2.21 -0.20
N ALA A 70 9.72 -2.63 -0.35
CA ALA A 70 8.97 -2.59 -1.60
C ALA A 70 7.46 -2.54 -1.31
N VAL A 71 6.71 -2.14 -2.34
CA VAL A 71 5.25 -2.18 -2.44
C VAL A 71 4.85 -2.65 -3.84
#